data_AF-A0AA88GD52-F1
#
_entry.id   AF-A0AA88GD52-F1
#
_cell.length_a   1.000
_cell.length_b   1.000
_cell.length_c   1.000
_cell.angle_alpha   90.00
_cell.angle_beta   90.00
_cell.angle_gamma   90.00
#
_symmetry.space_group_name_H-M   'P 1'
#
loop_
_entity.id
_entity.type
_entity.pdbx_description
1 polymer ?
#
loop_
_entity_poly.entity_id
_entity_poly.type
_entity_poly.pdbx_seq_one_letter_code
_entity_poly.pdbx_strand_id
1 'polypeptide(L)'
;MRNLKPVHHQVCTLPFCTSSHDEVVSCTSTDTDTIFGITREGILFELDVKLGTIKRTFNINENVEGVTPDAKMMEIQYVAELESLIIISQFDIITFNISTDMCEVTASIEEGILAM
;
A
#
# COMPACT_ATOMS: atom_id res chain seq x y z
N MET A 1 -25.25 -11.78 0.44
CA MET A 1 -23.81 -11.95 0.71
C MET A 1 -23.12 -12.22 -0.62
N ARG A 2 -22.50 -11.21 -1.24
CA ARG A 2 -21.80 -11.38 -2.52
C ARG A 2 -20.38 -11.84 -2.22
N ASN A 3 -20.01 -12.99 -2.76
CA ASN A 3 -18.68 -13.57 -2.64
C ASN A 3 -17.64 -12.58 -3.15
N LEU A 4 -16.80 -12.06 -2.27
CA LEU A 4 -15.57 -11.36 -2.63
C LEU A 4 -14.67 -12.41 -3.29
N LYS A 5 -14.46 -12.28 -4.61
CA LYS A 5 -13.48 -13.11 -5.32
C LYS A 5 -12.09 -12.55 -5.00
N PRO A 6 -11.14 -13.38 -4.55
CA PRO A 6 -9.76 -12.97 -4.45
C PRO A 6 -9.28 -12.62 -5.87
N VAL A 7 -8.95 -11.35 -6.09
CA VAL A 7 -8.29 -10.92 -7.32
C VAL A 7 -6.92 -11.59 -7.33
N HIS A 8 -6.63 -12.30 -8.42
CA HIS A 8 -5.41 -13.06 -8.62
C HIS A 8 -4.18 -12.24 -8.22
N HIS A 9 -3.32 -12.87 -7.43
CA HIS A 9 -1.96 -12.43 -7.14
C HIS A 9 -1.16 -12.48 -8.45
N GLN A 10 -1.34 -11.47 -9.30
CA GLN A 10 -0.61 -11.34 -10.54
C GLN A 10 0.75 -10.78 -10.16
N VAL A 11 1.77 -11.64 -10.18
CA VAL A 11 3.17 -11.26 -9.96
C VAL A 11 3.58 -10.32 -11.09
N CYS A 12 3.35 -9.03 -10.90
CA CYS A 12 3.77 -7.98 -11.82
C CYS A 12 5.26 -7.74 -11.56
N THR A 13 6.12 -8.26 -12.43
CA THR A 13 7.54 -7.94 -12.43
C THR A 13 7.70 -6.52 -12.96
N LEU A 14 7.60 -5.54 -12.04
CA LEU A 14 7.72 -4.12 -12.37
C LEU A 14 9.19 -3.71 -12.50
N PRO A 15 9.57 -2.91 -13.51
CA PRO A 15 10.96 -2.63 -13.86
C PRO A 15 11.74 -1.68 -12.92
N PHE A 16 11.28 -1.46 -11.67
CA PHE A 16 11.75 -0.33 -10.85
C PHE A 16 12.58 -0.66 -9.59
N CYS A 17 13.01 -1.90 -9.38
CA CYS A 17 13.98 -2.20 -8.32
C CYS A 17 15.42 -1.93 -8.81
N THR A 18 15.81 -0.67 -9.10
CA THR A 18 17.15 -0.37 -9.66
C THR A 18 17.97 0.70 -8.93
N SER A 19 17.67 1.05 -7.68
CA SER A 19 18.66 1.78 -6.86
C SER A 19 18.68 1.46 -5.37
N SER A 20 17.67 0.78 -4.83
CA SER A 20 17.71 0.11 -3.53
C SER A 20 17.36 -1.36 -3.74
N HIS A 21 17.91 -2.25 -2.91
CA HIS A 21 17.58 -3.69 -2.87
C HIS A 21 16.15 -3.96 -2.37
N ASP A 22 15.24 -3.00 -2.56
CA ASP A 22 13.90 -3.07 -2.04
C ASP A 22 12.99 -3.84 -3.01
N GLU A 23 12.16 -4.70 -2.44
CA GLU A 23 11.31 -5.64 -3.17
C GLU A 23 9.86 -5.18 -3.07
N VAL A 24 9.12 -5.22 -4.17
CA VAL A 24 7.67 -5.05 -4.13
C VAL A 24 7.06 -6.24 -3.39
N VAL A 25 6.38 -5.99 -2.27
CA VAL A 25 5.78 -7.04 -1.43
C VAL A 25 4.31 -7.27 -1.73
N SER A 26 3.61 -6.25 -2.19
CA SER A 26 2.19 -6.35 -2.53
C SER A 26 1.77 -5.27 -3.51
N CYS A 27 0.72 -5.56 -4.28
CA CYS A 27 0.14 -4.63 -5.24
C CYS A 27 -1.38 -4.80 -5.34
N THR A 28 -2.07 -3.71 -5.65
CA THR A 28 -3.51 -3.67 -5.88
C THR A 28 -3.84 -2.72 -7.05
N SER A 29 -5.10 -2.73 -7.51
CA SER A 29 -5.53 -1.98 -8.69
C SER A 29 -6.88 -1.34 -8.41
N THR A 30 -7.06 -0.08 -8.79
CA THR A 30 -8.37 0.60 -8.77
C THR A 30 -9.16 0.31 -10.03
N ASP A 31 -8.46 0.14 -11.15
CA ASP A 31 -9.00 -0.08 -12.49
C ASP A 31 -7.99 -0.88 -13.35
N THR A 32 -8.14 -0.87 -14.68
CA THR A 32 -7.25 -1.62 -15.60
C THR A 32 -5.94 -0.89 -15.93
N ASP A 33 -5.86 0.40 -15.66
CA ASP A 33 -4.80 1.29 -16.14
C ASP A 33 -3.88 1.77 -15.00
N THR A 34 -4.32 1.65 -13.75
CA THR A 34 -3.60 2.14 -12.57
C THR A 34 -3.34 1.03 -11.55
N ILE A 35 -2.07 0.77 -11.28
CA ILE A 35 -1.63 -0.17 -10.22
C ILE A 35 -1.00 0.62 -9.08
N PHE A 36 -1.35 0.26 -7.86
CA PHE A 36 -0.67 0.69 -6.65
C PHE A 36 0.19 -0.44 -6.12
N GLY A 37 1.42 -0.14 -5.72
CA GLY A 37 2.31 -1.12 -5.11
C GLY A 37 3.01 -0.56 -3.90
N ILE A 38 3.33 -1.45 -2.97
CA ILE A 38 4.11 -1.14 -1.77
C ILE A 38 5.36 -2.00 -1.76
N THR A 39 6.48 -1.38 -1.45
CA THR A 39 7.76 -2.03 -1.27
C THR A 39 7.97 -2.46 0.18
N ARG A 40 8.98 -3.29 0.45
CA ARG A 40 9.25 -3.78 1.80
C ARG A 40 9.65 -2.66 2.76
N GLU A 41 10.36 -1.65 2.26
CA GLU A 41 10.85 -0.51 3.06
C GLU A 41 9.83 0.63 3.16
N GLY A 42 8.59 0.45 2.69
CA GLY A 42 7.51 1.41 2.93
C GLY A 42 7.35 2.49 1.85
N ILE A 43 7.90 2.29 0.66
CA ILE A 43 7.64 3.16 -0.50
C ILE A 43 6.37 2.70 -1.23
N LEU A 44 5.31 3.50 -1.11
CA LEU A 44 4.08 3.38 -1.90
C LEU A 44 4.29 4.03 -3.27
N PHE A 45 3.86 3.39 -4.34
CA PHE A 45 3.92 3.96 -5.68
C PHE A 45 2.63 3.73 -6.48
N GLU A 46 2.37 4.64 -7.42
CA GLU A 46 1.32 4.53 -8.43
C GLU A 46 1.97 4.35 -9.80
N LEU A 47 1.59 3.29 -10.51
CA LEU A 47 2.05 2.93 -11.84
C LEU A 47 0.95 3.18 -12.88
N ASP A 48 1.31 3.90 -13.93
CA ASP A 48 0.55 3.90 -15.19
C ASP A 48 0.87 2.62 -15.97
N VAL A 49 -0.09 1.71 -16.10
CA VAL A 49 0.10 0.43 -16.79
C VAL A 49 0.26 0.64 -18.30
N LYS A 50 -0.40 1.65 -18.88
CA LYS A 50 -0.33 1.92 -20.33
C LYS A 50 1.04 2.44 -20.73
N LEU A 51 1.62 3.31 -19.90
CA LEU A 51 2.93 3.91 -20.14
C LEU A 51 4.07 3.08 -19.56
N GLY A 52 3.78 2.18 -18.60
CA GLY A 52 4.77 1.42 -17.87
C GLY A 52 5.64 2.30 -16.96
N THR A 53 5.12 3.45 -16.52
CA THR A 53 5.86 4.47 -15.77
C THR A 53 5.25 4.72 -14.41
N ILE A 54 6.09 4.91 -13.39
CA ILE A 54 5.64 5.36 -12.07
C ILE A 54 5.21 6.83 -12.17
N LYS A 55 3.96 7.11 -11.80
CA LYS A 55 3.39 8.46 -11.77
C LYS A 55 3.70 9.17 -10.45
N ARG A 56 3.66 8.44 -9.34
CA ARG A 56 3.83 8.98 -7.98
C ARG A 56 4.53 7.98 -7.08
N THR A 57 5.27 8.50 -6.10
CA THR A 57 5.91 7.75 -5.02
C THR A 57 5.68 8.48 -3.70
N PHE A 58 5.52 7.74 -2.61
CA PHE A 58 5.30 8.27 -1.27
C PHE A 58 6.02 7.38 -0.25
N ASN A 59 6.85 7.98 0.61
CA ASN A 59 7.59 7.25 1.64
C ASN A 59 6.80 7.26 2.95
N ILE A 60 6.16 6.14 3.27
CA ILE A 60 5.29 6.03 4.43
C ILE A 60 6.06 6.29 5.73
N ASN A 61 7.26 5.72 5.87
CA ASN A 61 8.05 5.78 7.08
C ASN A 61 8.55 7.20 7.38
N GLU A 62 8.72 8.04 6.36
CA GLU A 62 9.16 9.43 6.52
C GLU A 62 8.00 10.42 6.59
N ASN A 63 6.86 10.09 5.99
CA ASN A 63 5.78 11.05 5.75
C ASN A 63 4.51 10.81 6.57
N VAL A 64 4.37 9.66 7.25
CA VAL A 64 3.20 9.37 8.10
C VAL A 64 3.59 9.37 9.56
N GLU A 65 2.96 10.25 10.34
CA GLU A 65 3.14 10.31 11.78
C GLU A 65 2.49 9.10 12.47
N GLY A 66 3.17 8.54 13.48
CA GLY A 66 2.67 7.41 14.27
C GLY A 66 2.82 6.04 13.60
N VAL A 67 3.40 5.97 12.41
CA VAL A 67 3.84 4.69 11.83
C VAL A 67 5.12 4.25 12.52
N THR A 68 5.18 2.97 12.86
CA THR A 68 6.36 2.38 13.48
C THR A 68 7.53 2.42 12.48
N PRO A 69 8.64 3.11 12.80
CA PRO A 69 9.80 3.16 11.91
C PRO A 69 10.33 1.76 11.62
N ASP A 70 10.83 1.55 10.41
CA ASP A 70 11.37 0.27 9.93
C ASP A 70 10.38 -0.92 10.00
N ALA A 71 9.08 -0.66 10.20
CA ALA A 71 8.06 -1.69 10.14
C ALA A 71 7.99 -2.30 8.74
N LYS A 72 8.08 -3.63 8.68
CA LYS A 72 7.99 -4.34 7.42
C LYS A 72 6.57 -4.25 6.89
N MET A 73 6.40 -3.63 5.71
CA MET A 73 5.12 -3.65 5.01
C MET A 73 4.85 -5.06 4.46
N MET A 74 3.59 -5.48 4.55
CA MET A 74 3.19 -6.84 4.19
C MET A 74 2.16 -6.86 3.07
N GLU A 75 1.21 -5.93 3.09
CA GLU A 75 0.07 -5.99 2.18
C GLU A 75 -0.48 -4.60 1.83
N ILE A 76 -1.01 -4.47 0.61
CA ILE A 76 -1.83 -3.33 0.18
C ILE A 76 -3.14 -3.83 -0.44
N GLN A 77 -4.25 -3.19 -0.07
CA GLN A 77 -5.58 -3.50 -0.59
C GLN A 77 -6.33 -2.21 -0.95
N TYR A 78 -7.03 -2.21 -2.08
CA TYR A 78 -7.96 -1.15 -2.43
C TYR A 78 -9.38 -1.46 -1.95
N VAL A 79 -10.01 -0.51 -1.27
CA VAL A 79 -11.40 -0.57 -0.82
C VAL A 79 -12.21 0.49 -1.55
N ALA A 80 -13.01 0.04 -2.52
CA ALA A 80 -13.76 0.91 -3.42
C ALA A 80 -14.81 1.76 -2.69
N GLU A 81 -15.48 1.20 -1.69
CA GLU A 81 -16.52 1.89 -0.90
C GLU A 81 -15.96 3.09 -0.12
N LEU A 82 -14.67 3.06 0.22
CA LEU A 82 -13.97 4.11 0.94
C LEU A 82 -13.09 4.97 0.03
N GLU A 83 -13.00 4.62 -1.26
CA GLU A 83 -12.01 5.18 -2.19
C GLU A 83 -10.63 5.29 -1.52
N SER A 84 -10.17 4.19 -0.92
CA SER A 84 -8.97 4.20 -0.09
C SER A 84 -8.09 2.96 -0.28
N LEU A 85 -6.79 3.13 -0.11
CA LEU A 85 -5.80 2.06 0.00
C LEU A 85 -5.56 1.77 1.48
N ILE A 86 -5.62 0.50 1.85
CA ILE A 86 -5.27 0.01 3.17
C ILE A 86 -3.92 -0.69 3.05
N ILE A 87 -2.96 -0.26 3.86
CA ILE A 87 -1.62 -0.83 3.94
C ILE A 87 -1.45 -1.44 5.32
N ILE A 88 -1.02 -2.70 5.35
CA ILE A 88 -0.82 -3.46 6.58
C ILE A 88 0.68 -3.69 6.75
N SER A 89 1.22 -3.19 7.86
CA SER A 89 2.57 -3.46 8.33
C SER A 89 2.54 -4.48 9.46
N GLN A 90 3.71 -4.90 9.93
CA GLN A 90 3.83 -5.73 11.12
C GLN A 90 3.14 -5.14 12.37
N PHE A 91 3.05 -3.81 12.46
CA PHE A 91 2.60 -3.09 13.67
C PHE A 91 1.46 -2.09 13.41
N ASP A 92 1.20 -1.73 12.16
CA ASP A 92 0.35 -0.60 11.79
C ASP A 92 -0.63 -0.97 10.69
N ILE A 93 -1.83 -0.37 10.76
CA ILE A 93 -2.78 -0.32 9.64
C ILE A 93 -2.90 1.13 9.22
N ILE A 94 -2.61 1.40 7.95
CA ILE A 94 -2.52 2.76 7.41
C ILE A 94 -3.52 2.88 6.27
N THR A 95 -4.34 3.93 6.31
CA THR A 95 -5.36 4.18 5.29
C THR A 95 -5.01 5.43 4.47
N PHE A 96 -4.99 5.30 3.15
CA PHE A 96 -4.75 6.39 2.20
C PHE A 96 -5.98 6.62 1.33
N ASN A 97 -6.64 7.75 1.49
CA ASN A 97 -7.71 8.16 0.59
C ASN A 97 -7.13 8.59 -0.77
N ILE A 98 -7.62 7.98 -1.86
CA ILE A 98 -7.12 8.25 -3.22
C ILE A 98 -7.83 9.43 -3.91
N SER A 99 -9.01 9.86 -3.43
CA SER A 99 -9.79 10.93 -4.06
C SER A 99 -9.46 12.35 -3.54
N THR A 100 -8.75 12.48 -2.42
CA THR A 100 -8.47 13.79 -1.77
C THR A 100 -6.98 14.14 -1.59
N ASP A 101 -6.08 13.69 -2.47
CA ASP A 101 -4.64 14.00 -2.40
C ASP A 101 -3.91 13.52 -1.12
N MET A 102 -4.31 12.36 -0.60
CA MET A 102 -3.60 11.56 0.41
C MET A 102 -3.38 12.23 1.79
N CYS A 103 -4.24 11.91 2.74
CA CYS A 103 -3.90 11.34 4.06
C CYS A 103 -5.12 11.43 4.97
N GLU A 104 -5.64 10.30 5.45
CA GLU A 104 -6.26 10.31 6.78
C GLU A 104 -6.29 8.91 7.42
N VAL A 105 -5.80 8.89 8.66
CA VAL A 105 -5.95 7.89 9.72
C VAL A 105 -5.02 6.67 9.70
N THR A 106 -4.06 6.71 10.62
CA THR A 106 -3.28 5.57 11.14
C THR A 106 -4.04 4.98 12.33
N ALA A 107 -4.26 3.66 12.32
CA ALA A 107 -4.65 2.90 13.52
C ALA A 107 -3.48 1.99 13.89
N SER A 108 -2.72 2.33 14.92
CA SER A 108 -1.64 1.51 15.45
C SER A 108 -2.22 0.24 16.09
N ILE A 109 -1.69 -0.94 15.76
CA ILE A 109 -2.19 -2.24 16.24
C ILE A 109 -1.82 -2.46 17.73
N GLU A 110 -0.94 -1.64 18.32
CA GLU A 110 -0.47 -1.81 19.70
C GLU A 110 -1.56 -1.68 20.79
N GLU A 111 -2.72 -1.06 20.53
CA GLU A 111 -3.79 -1.03 21.55
C GLU A 111 -4.54 -2.38 21.71
N GLY A 112 -4.29 -3.37 20.84
CA GLY A 112 -5.04 -4.64 20.84
C GLY A 112 -4.45 -5.79 21.66
N ILE A 113 -3.17 -5.74 22.04
CA ILE A 113 -2.48 -6.91 22.67
C ILE A 113 -2.31 -6.74 24.18
N LEU A 114 -2.34 -5.52 24.72
CA LEU A 114 -2.17 -5.27 26.16
C LEU A 114 -3.49 -5.26 26.96
N ALA A 115 -4.63 -5.53 26.32
CA ALA A 115 -5.94 -5.56 26.97
C ALA A 115 -6.48 -6.99 27.27
N MET A 116 -5.64 -8.03 27.16
CA MET A 116 -5.98 -9.41 27.58
C MET A 116 -5.17 -9.89 28.77
#